data_AF-A0A8T2A5Y3-F1
#
_entry.id   AF-A0A8T2A5Y3-F1
#
_cell.length_a   1.000
_cell.length_b   1.000
_cell.length_c   1.000
_cell.angle_alpha   90.00
_cell.angle_beta   90.00
_cell.angle_gamma   90.00
#
_symmetry.space_group_name_H-M   'P 1'
#
loop_
_entity.id
_entity.type
_entity.pdbx_description
1 polymer ?
#
loop_
_entity_poly.entity_id
_entity_poly.type
_entity_poly.pdbx_seq_one_letter_code
_entity_poly.pdbx_strand_id
1 'polypeptide(L)'
;MKTKTIFMIFSLIMVLLSFSHPTLAIEGDNDEPPLISDDEFDAAIAMSPTSNDYNVNMYRKYSKKQKDYLKNCREKMDVPYQCAEEVLVEILLNKSASRDCCRGIVKAGKECHMEFMNLFFQVYQLKRFSSKKFSKANAIWNRCSTEIGAVSPFSG
;
A
#
# COMPACT_ATOMS: atom_id res chain seq x y z
N MET A 1 -19.86 34.01 39.04
CA MET A 1 -20.13 32.55 39.01
C MET A 1 -20.45 32.01 37.61
N LYS A 2 -21.19 32.74 36.76
CA LYS A 2 -21.57 32.31 35.38
C LYS A 2 -20.42 31.97 34.43
N THR A 3 -19.33 32.74 34.41
CA THR A 3 -18.22 32.55 33.46
C THR A 3 -17.40 31.29 33.72
N LYS A 4 -17.15 30.93 34.99
CA LYS A 4 -16.46 29.69 35.36
C LYS A 4 -17.24 28.44 34.92
N THR A 5 -18.56 28.46 35.06
CA THR A 5 -19.44 27.36 34.63
C THR A 5 -19.44 27.19 33.11
N ILE A 6 -19.41 28.30 32.36
CA ILE A 6 -19.33 28.26 30.88
C ILE A 6 -18.01 27.63 30.42
N PHE A 7 -16.87 28.04 31.00
CA PHE A 7 -15.57 27.46 30.66
C PHE A 7 -15.50 25.96 30.94
N MET A 8 -16.04 25.49 32.06
CA MET A 8 -16.07 24.06 32.38
C MET A 8 -16.91 23.24 31.39
N ILE A 9 -18.04 23.78 30.93
CA ILE A 9 -18.89 23.12 29.93
C ILE A 9 -18.14 23.03 28.57
N PHE A 10 -17.49 24.10 28.13
CA PHE A 10 -16.71 24.08 26.90
C PHE A 10 -15.56 23.06 26.97
N SER A 11 -14.83 22.99 28.10
CA SER A 11 -13.79 21.98 28.29
C SER A 11 -14.32 20.55 28.23
N LEU A 12 -15.48 20.28 28.84
CA LEU A 12 -16.12 18.96 28.79
C LEU A 12 -16.55 18.58 27.36
N ILE A 13 -17.09 19.52 26.60
CA ILE A 13 -17.48 19.29 25.20
C ILE A 13 -16.24 18.97 24.35
N MET A 14 -15.14 19.71 24.51
CA MET A 14 -13.90 19.43 23.77
C MET A 14 -13.33 18.06 24.12
N VAL A 15 -13.36 17.67 25.40
CA VAL A 15 -12.93 16.34 25.87
C VAL A 15 -13.81 15.23 25.29
N LEU A 16 -15.13 15.40 25.30
CA LEU A 16 -16.07 14.44 24.71
C LEU A 16 -15.90 14.33 23.18
N LEU A 17 -15.66 15.45 22.49
CA LEU A 17 -15.38 15.46 21.06
C LEU A 17 -14.08 14.72 20.73
N SER A 18 -13.05 14.81 21.57
CA SER A 18 -11.82 14.01 21.43
C SER A 18 -11.99 12.52 21.75
N PHE A 19 -13.02 12.13 22.53
CA PHE A 19 -13.34 10.72 22.75
C PHE A 19 -14.24 10.14 21.64
N SER A 20 -15.12 10.95 21.04
CA SER A 20 -15.99 10.53 19.91
C SER A 20 -15.28 10.60 18.56
N HIS A 21 -14.26 11.44 18.44
CA HIS A 21 -13.34 11.48 17.32
C HIS A 21 -11.96 11.17 17.89
N PRO A 22 -11.53 9.88 17.93
CA PRO A 22 -10.11 9.61 17.99
C PRO A 22 -9.52 10.45 16.87
N THR A 23 -8.65 11.41 17.22
CA THR A 23 -7.80 12.04 16.23
C THR A 23 -7.31 10.92 15.33
N LEU A 24 -7.55 11.06 14.03
CA LEU A 24 -7.05 10.19 12.95
C LEU A 24 -5.51 10.24 12.86
N ALA A 25 -4.83 10.30 14.01
CA ALA A 25 -3.50 9.75 14.17
C ALA A 25 -3.66 8.23 14.04
N ILE A 26 -3.84 7.78 12.80
CA ILE A 26 -3.28 6.50 12.39
C ILE A 26 -1.80 6.68 12.69
N GLU A 27 -1.37 6.16 13.83
CA GLU A 27 0.03 5.89 14.09
C GLU A 27 0.46 5.02 12.93
N GLY A 28 1.10 5.65 11.94
CA GLY A 28 1.65 4.94 10.81
C GLY A 28 2.54 3.85 11.40
N ASP A 29 2.36 2.64 10.90
CA ASP A 29 3.16 1.44 11.15
C ASP A 29 4.64 1.66 10.76
N ASN A 30 5.26 2.70 11.31
CA ASN A 30 6.60 3.20 11.06
C ASN A 30 7.58 2.71 12.14
N ASP A 31 7.09 1.93 13.13
CA ASP A 31 7.93 1.32 14.15
C ASP A 31 8.58 0.00 13.67
N GLU A 32 8.02 -0.66 12.64
CA GLU A 32 8.65 -1.85 12.05
C GLU A 32 9.80 -1.41 11.11
N PRO A 33 11.04 -1.89 11.31
CA PRO A 33 12.14 -1.52 10.44
C PRO A 33 11.90 -1.99 8.99
N PRO A 34 12.52 -1.32 7.99
CA PRO A 34 12.56 -1.80 6.62
C PRO A 34 12.96 -3.28 6.54
N LEU A 35 12.40 -3.99 5.56
CA LEU A 35 12.74 -5.41 5.35
C LEU A 35 14.17 -5.58 4.85
N ILE A 36 14.70 -4.57 4.15
CA ILE A 36 16.07 -4.50 3.66
C ILE A 36 16.57 -3.05 3.64
N SER A 37 17.88 -2.87 3.46
CA SER A 37 18.49 -1.55 3.20
C SER A 37 18.36 -1.13 1.74
N ASP A 38 18.61 0.14 1.44
CA ASP A 38 18.63 0.67 0.08
C ASP A 38 19.69 -0.04 -0.79
N ASP A 39 20.91 -0.21 -0.27
CA ASP A 39 21.99 -0.92 -0.98
C ASP A 39 21.63 -2.39 -1.26
N GLU A 40 20.92 -3.03 -0.32
CA GLU A 40 20.44 -4.41 -0.51
C GLU A 40 19.27 -4.48 -1.49
N PHE A 41 18.45 -3.45 -1.62
CA PHE A 41 17.35 -3.42 -2.59
C PHE A 41 17.87 -3.49 -4.03
N ASP A 42 18.84 -2.64 -4.39
CA ASP A 42 19.44 -2.64 -5.73
C ASP A 42 20.09 -3.99 -6.06
N ALA A 43 20.81 -4.57 -5.10
CA ALA A 43 21.39 -5.90 -5.23
C ALA A 43 20.31 -7.00 -5.34
N ALA A 44 19.21 -6.87 -4.60
CA ALA A 44 18.13 -7.86 -4.57
C ALA A 44 17.30 -7.87 -5.85
N ILE A 45 17.11 -6.72 -6.51
CA ILE A 45 16.37 -6.61 -7.77
C ILE A 45 17.22 -6.91 -9.01
N ALA A 46 18.54 -6.99 -8.85
CA ALA A 46 19.45 -7.33 -9.94
C ALA A 46 19.11 -8.69 -10.57
N MET A 47 19.04 -8.73 -11.91
CA MET A 47 18.71 -9.94 -12.66
C MET A 47 19.97 -10.71 -13.05
N SER A 48 19.98 -12.01 -12.75
CA SER A 48 20.89 -13.01 -13.32
C SER A 48 20.15 -13.90 -14.34
N PRO A 49 20.85 -14.58 -15.26
CA PRO A 49 20.23 -15.53 -16.18
C PRO A 49 19.36 -16.58 -15.46
N THR A 50 19.88 -17.15 -14.37
CA THR A 50 19.15 -18.13 -13.55
C THR A 50 17.88 -17.54 -12.92
N SER A 51 17.96 -16.31 -12.40
CA SER A 51 16.77 -15.65 -11.83
C SER A 51 15.72 -15.35 -12.90
N ASN A 52 16.16 -15.01 -14.12
CA ASN A 52 15.28 -14.76 -15.25
C ASN A 52 14.57 -16.04 -15.69
N ASP A 53 15.30 -17.14 -15.87
CA ASP A 53 14.73 -18.44 -16.23
C ASP A 53 13.71 -18.92 -15.18
N TYR A 54 14.01 -18.71 -13.90
CA TYR A 54 13.06 -18.97 -12.83
C TYR A 54 11.79 -18.14 -12.99
N ASN A 55 11.92 -16.82 -13.18
CA ASN A 55 10.78 -15.91 -13.30
C ASN A 55 9.90 -16.22 -14.51
N VAL A 56 10.50 -16.51 -15.67
CA VAL A 56 9.79 -16.93 -16.88
C VAL A 56 9.04 -18.23 -16.63
N ASN A 57 9.70 -19.23 -16.02
CA ASN A 57 9.04 -20.50 -15.71
C ASN A 57 7.94 -20.37 -14.67
N MET A 58 8.12 -19.50 -13.68
CA MET A 58 7.10 -19.18 -12.68
C MET A 58 5.86 -18.57 -13.37
N TYR A 59 6.04 -17.51 -14.16
CA TYR A 59 4.94 -16.86 -14.87
C TYR A 59 4.26 -17.77 -15.91
N ARG A 60 5.02 -18.68 -16.53
CA ARG A 60 4.48 -19.67 -17.47
C ARG A 60 3.41 -20.57 -16.84
N LYS A 61 3.52 -20.88 -15.54
CA LYS A 61 2.56 -21.73 -14.80
C LYS A 61 1.19 -21.07 -14.61
N TYR A 62 1.09 -19.75 -14.74
CA TYR A 62 -0.20 -19.06 -14.64
C TYR A 62 -1.11 -19.47 -15.81
N SER A 63 -2.35 -19.83 -15.49
CA SER A 63 -3.39 -20.11 -16.48
C SER A 63 -3.71 -18.86 -17.31
N LYS A 64 -4.30 -19.07 -18.49
CA LYS A 64 -4.78 -17.96 -19.34
C LYS A 64 -5.73 -17.04 -18.56
N LYS A 65 -6.68 -17.61 -17.81
CA LYS A 65 -7.63 -16.85 -16.97
C LYS A 65 -6.92 -15.95 -15.96
N GLN A 66 -5.87 -16.43 -15.29
CA GLN A 66 -5.11 -15.63 -14.33
C GLN A 66 -4.33 -14.51 -15.02
N LYS A 67 -3.71 -14.79 -16.17
CA LYS A 67 -3.00 -13.77 -16.97
C LYS A 67 -3.95 -12.68 -17.47
N ASP A 68 -5.12 -13.06 -17.96
CA ASP A 68 -6.16 -12.14 -18.42
C ASP A 68 -6.69 -11.27 -17.26
N TYR A 69 -6.86 -11.86 -16.06
CA TYR A 69 -7.24 -11.10 -14.87
C TYR A 69 -6.19 -10.05 -14.49
N LEU A 70 -4.91 -10.44 -14.41
CA LEU A 70 -3.81 -9.51 -14.12
C LEU A 70 -3.72 -8.39 -15.17
N LYS A 71 -3.92 -8.71 -16.45
CA LYS A 71 -3.97 -7.72 -17.54
C LYS A 71 -5.10 -6.72 -17.32
N ASN A 72 -6.31 -7.19 -17.04
CA ASN A 72 -7.46 -6.32 -16.75
C ASN A 72 -7.23 -5.45 -15.51
N CYS A 73 -6.57 -5.99 -14.48
CA CYS A 73 -6.18 -5.21 -13.31
C CYS A 73 -5.22 -4.08 -13.66
N ARG A 74 -4.19 -4.35 -14.49
CA ARG A 74 -3.27 -3.31 -14.98
C ARG A 74 -4.01 -2.20 -15.72
N GLU A 75 -4.92 -2.58 -16.62
CA GLU A 75 -5.71 -1.65 -17.41
C GLU A 75 -6.64 -0.81 -16.53
N LYS A 76 -7.22 -1.38 -15.47
CA LYS A 76 -8.02 -0.63 -14.49
C LYS A 76 -7.19 0.33 -13.65
N MET A 77 -5.98 -0.06 -13.23
CA MET A 77 -5.10 0.81 -12.45
C MET A 77 -4.79 2.08 -13.23
N ASP A 78 -4.54 1.96 -14.53
CA ASP A 78 -4.38 3.11 -15.44
C ASP A 78 -3.31 4.10 -14.92
N VAL A 79 -2.16 3.53 -14.51
CA VAL A 79 -1.01 4.24 -13.94
C VAL A 79 0.27 3.89 -14.70
N PRO A 80 1.30 4.75 -14.62
CA PRO A 80 2.62 4.43 -15.15
C PRO A 80 3.23 3.16 -14.53
N TYR A 81 4.16 2.53 -15.24
CA TYR A 81 4.87 1.34 -14.78
C TYR A 81 5.59 1.56 -13.44
N GLN A 82 6.03 2.80 -13.17
CA GLN A 82 6.68 3.23 -11.95
C GLN A 82 5.87 2.93 -10.68
N CYS A 83 4.54 2.87 -10.75
CA CYS A 83 3.71 2.55 -9.58
C CYS A 83 4.01 1.15 -9.02
N ALA A 84 4.36 0.18 -9.87
CA ALA A 84 4.76 -1.14 -9.39
C ALA A 84 6.06 -1.08 -8.57
N GLU A 85 7.03 -0.28 -9.00
CA GLU A 85 8.29 -0.05 -8.30
C GLU A 85 8.06 0.68 -6.97
N GLU A 86 7.26 1.75 -6.97
CA GLU A 86 6.89 2.49 -5.76
C GLU A 86 6.25 1.59 -4.70
N VAL A 87 5.35 0.69 -5.10
CA VAL A 87 4.72 -0.27 -4.18
C VAL A 87 5.75 -1.25 -3.61
N LEU A 88 6.69 -1.74 -4.43
CA LEU A 88 7.76 -2.62 -3.95
C LEU A 88 8.69 -1.90 -2.97
N VAL A 89 9.03 -0.65 -3.29
CA VAL A 89 9.81 0.25 -2.44
C VAL A 89 9.09 0.53 -1.12
N GLU A 90 7.77 0.73 -1.13
CA GLU A 90 6.99 0.88 0.10
C GLU A 90 7.01 -0.39 0.95
N ILE A 91 6.85 -1.58 0.34
CA ILE A 91 6.84 -2.84 1.09
C ILE A 91 8.22 -3.15 1.70
N LEU A 92 9.29 -2.89 0.96
CA LEU A 92 10.64 -3.32 1.32
C LEU A 92 11.42 -2.28 2.13
N LEU A 93 11.20 -1.00 1.85
CA LEU A 93 11.97 0.13 2.38
C LEU A 93 11.12 1.07 3.25
N ASN A 94 9.81 0.79 3.42
CA ASN A 94 8.83 1.67 4.09
C ASN A 94 8.77 3.09 3.49
N LYS A 95 9.12 3.25 2.20
CA LYS A 95 9.05 4.52 1.47
C LYS A 95 7.71 4.60 0.73
N SER A 96 6.80 5.44 1.22
CA SER A 96 5.41 5.47 0.73
C SER A 96 5.29 5.71 -0.78
N ALA A 97 4.45 4.91 -1.44
CA ALA A 97 4.06 5.12 -2.82
C ALA A 97 3.31 6.45 -2.98
N SER A 98 3.47 7.06 -4.16
CA SER A 98 2.89 8.35 -4.48
C SER A 98 1.37 8.33 -4.45
N ARG A 99 0.78 9.52 -4.31
CA ARG A 99 -0.67 9.69 -4.38
C ARG A 99 -1.26 9.23 -5.71
N ASP A 100 -0.55 9.41 -6.82
CA ASP A 100 -0.99 8.97 -8.14
C ASP A 100 -1.00 7.44 -8.25
N CYS A 101 0.03 6.78 -7.71
CA CYS A 101 0.02 5.32 -7.58
C CYS A 101 -1.13 4.84 -6.67
N CYS A 102 -1.35 5.49 -5.53
CA CYS A 102 -2.50 5.22 -4.66
C CYS A 102 -3.85 5.38 -5.37
N ARG A 103 -4.02 6.41 -6.22
CA ARG A 103 -5.23 6.58 -7.03
C ARG A 103 -5.44 5.38 -7.95
N GLY A 104 -4.40 4.88 -8.60
CA GLY A 104 -4.47 3.69 -9.46
C GLY A 104 -4.82 2.42 -8.68
N ILE A 105 -4.20 2.22 -7.52
CA ILE A 105 -4.49 1.10 -6.61
C ILE A 105 -5.98 1.13 -6.23
N VAL A 106 -6.48 2.27 -5.74
CA VAL A 106 -7.88 2.42 -5.32
C VAL A 106 -8.84 2.24 -6.50
N LYS A 107 -8.53 2.82 -7.66
CA LYS A 107 -9.33 2.69 -8.89
C LYS A 107 -9.46 1.24 -9.35
N ALA A 108 -8.39 0.45 -9.29
CA ALA A 108 -8.42 -0.96 -9.66
C ALA A 108 -9.06 -1.86 -8.60
N GLY A 109 -9.00 -1.46 -7.35
CA GLY A 109 -9.57 -2.16 -6.21
C GLY A 109 -8.58 -3.08 -5.50
N LYS A 110 -8.94 -3.45 -4.27
CA LYS A 110 -8.09 -4.22 -3.34
C LYS A 110 -7.64 -5.54 -3.94
N GLU A 111 -8.53 -6.27 -4.58
CA GLU A 111 -8.23 -7.59 -5.16
C GLU A 111 -7.12 -7.50 -6.22
N CYS A 112 -7.19 -6.49 -7.09
CA CYS A 112 -6.14 -6.26 -8.10
C CYS A 112 -4.79 -5.97 -7.46
N HIS A 113 -4.75 -5.14 -6.42
CA HIS A 113 -3.52 -4.89 -5.66
C HIS A 113 -2.96 -6.18 -5.06
N MET A 114 -3.80 -6.97 -4.39
CA MET A 114 -3.39 -8.23 -3.74
C MET A 114 -2.89 -9.28 -4.74
N GLU A 115 -3.51 -9.38 -5.93
CA GLU A 115 -3.06 -10.31 -6.98
C GLU A 115 -1.72 -9.91 -7.59
N PHE A 116 -1.47 -8.61 -7.79
CA PHE A 116 -0.13 -8.15 -8.19
C PHE A 116 0.92 -8.45 -7.11
N MET A 117 0.60 -8.23 -5.83
CA MET A 117 1.52 -8.57 -4.74
C MET A 117 1.75 -10.08 -4.66
N ASN A 118 0.74 -10.89 -4.96
CA ASN A 118 0.91 -12.33 -5.04
C ASN A 118 1.86 -12.73 -6.18
N LEU A 119 1.75 -12.09 -7.35
CA LEU A 119 2.64 -12.32 -8.49
C LEU A 119 4.08 -11.87 -8.19
N PHE A 120 4.26 -10.62 -7.74
CA PHE A 120 5.60 -10.06 -7.53
C PHE A 120 6.37 -10.86 -6.48
N PHE A 121 5.76 -11.23 -5.36
CA PHE A 121 6.45 -12.02 -4.32
C PHE A 121 6.56 -13.52 -4.64
N GLN A 122 6.25 -13.94 -5.87
CA GLN A 122 6.67 -15.25 -6.41
C GLN A 122 7.93 -15.16 -7.25
N VAL A 123 8.36 -13.97 -7.69
CA VAL A 123 9.59 -13.82 -8.47
C VAL A 123 10.82 -14.15 -7.61
N TYR A 124 11.88 -14.62 -8.24
CA TYR A 124 13.08 -15.12 -7.58
C TYR A 124 13.65 -14.14 -6.55
N GLN A 125 13.68 -12.85 -6.91
CA GLN A 125 14.21 -11.75 -6.13
C GLN A 125 13.41 -11.50 -4.84
N LEU A 126 12.08 -11.61 -4.93
CA LEU A 126 11.18 -11.16 -3.87
C LEU A 126 10.60 -12.31 -3.03
N LYS A 127 10.71 -13.56 -3.50
CA LYS A 127 10.09 -14.72 -2.85
C LYS A 127 10.51 -14.90 -1.38
N ARG A 128 11.72 -14.46 -1.00
CA ARG A 128 12.21 -14.51 0.38
C ARG A 128 11.39 -13.66 1.35
N PHE A 129 10.69 -12.64 0.85
CA PHE A 129 9.84 -11.73 1.63
C PHE A 129 8.34 -12.10 1.58
N SER A 130 7.99 -13.23 0.96
CA SER A 130 6.60 -13.62 0.70
C SER A 130 5.72 -13.77 1.95
N SER A 131 6.33 -13.99 3.13
CA SER A 131 5.62 -14.08 4.41
C SER A 131 5.01 -12.74 4.86
N LYS A 132 5.63 -11.61 4.48
CA LYS A 132 5.20 -10.25 4.86
C LYS A 132 4.33 -9.56 3.80
N LYS A 133 4.24 -10.14 2.59
CA LYS A 133 3.59 -9.50 1.44
C LYS A 133 2.14 -9.06 1.73
N PHE A 134 1.34 -9.91 2.38
CA PHE A 134 -0.08 -9.62 2.57
C PHE A 134 -0.33 -8.60 3.68
N SER A 135 0.46 -8.59 4.76
CA SER A 135 0.31 -7.56 5.80
C SER A 135 0.68 -6.19 5.24
N LYS A 136 1.84 -6.08 4.57
CA LYS A 136 2.29 -4.82 3.96
C LYS A 136 1.36 -4.36 2.84
N ALA A 137 0.92 -5.24 1.94
CA ALA A 137 -0.06 -4.90 0.90
C ALA A 137 -1.41 -4.38 1.47
N ASN A 138 -1.89 -4.99 2.56
CA ASN A 138 -3.09 -4.50 3.23
C ASN A 138 -2.87 -3.11 3.85
N ALA A 139 -1.70 -2.85 4.43
CA ALA A 139 -1.36 -1.53 4.98
C ALA A 139 -1.36 -0.46 3.88
N ILE A 140 -0.74 -0.74 2.73
CA ILE A 140 -0.73 0.15 1.55
C ILE A 140 -2.16 0.42 1.07
N TRP A 141 -2.98 -0.63 0.91
CA TRP A 141 -4.38 -0.47 0.53
C TRP A 141 -5.16 0.45 1.49
N ASN A 142 -5.03 0.22 2.81
CA ASN A 142 -5.73 0.99 3.82
C ASN A 142 -5.29 2.47 3.81
N ARG A 143 -3.98 2.73 3.68
CA ARG A 143 -3.42 4.07 3.53
C ARG A 143 -3.96 4.76 2.27
N CYS A 144 -3.80 4.14 1.10
CA CYS A 144 -4.23 4.71 -0.17
C CYS A 144 -5.74 4.95 -0.22
N SER A 145 -6.56 4.02 0.28
CA SER A 145 -8.03 4.18 0.31
C SER A 145 -8.46 5.33 1.22
N THR A 146 -7.78 5.51 2.35
CA THR A 146 -8.00 6.65 3.25
C THR A 146 -7.57 7.97 2.60
N GLU A 147 -6.37 8.02 2.03
CA GLU A 147 -5.80 9.24 1.41
C GLU A 147 -6.65 9.73 0.24
N ILE A 148 -7.11 8.82 -0.62
CA ILE A 148 -7.96 9.17 -1.77
C ILE A 148 -9.39 9.48 -1.33
N GLY A 149 -9.93 8.76 -0.34
CA GLY A 149 -11.27 8.99 0.22
C GLY A 149 -11.40 10.33 0.97
N ALA A 150 -10.36 10.75 1.69
CA ALA A 150 -10.36 11.96 2.51
C ALA A 150 -10.52 13.27 1.71
N VAL A 151 -10.26 13.26 0.39
CA VAL A 151 -10.40 14.44 -0.47
C VAL A 151 -11.82 14.61 -1.03
N SER A 152 -12.74 13.68 -0.77
CA SER A 152 -14.13 13.73 -1.28
C SER A 152 -15.22 14.25 -0.30
N PRO A 153 -15.07 15.43 0.37
CA PRO A 153 -16.26 16.15 0.85
C PRO A 153 -16.45 17.58 0.32
N PHE A 154 -15.59 18.13 -0.54
CA PHE A 154 -15.75 19.52 -1.02
C PHE A 154 -15.64 19.62 -2.54
N SER A 155 -16.73 19.26 -3.22
CA SER A 155 -17.01 19.68 -4.59
C SER A 155 -18.52 19.89 -4.69
N GLY A 156 -18.97 20.97 -4.06
CA GLY A 156 -20.31 21.55 -4.18
C GLY A 156 -20.18 23.01 -4.55
#